data_AF-A0A941R7F3-F1
#
_entry.id   AF-A0A941R7F3-F1
#
_cell.length_a   1.000
_cell.length_b   1.000
_cell.length_c   1.000
_cell.angle_alpha   90.00
_cell.angle_beta   90.00
_cell.angle_gamma   90.00
#
_symmetry.space_group_name_H-M   'P 1'
#
loop_
_entity.id
_entity.type
_entity.pdbx_description
1 polymer ?
#
loop_
_entity_poly.entity_id
_entity_poly.type
_entity_poly.pdbx_seq_one_letter_code
_entity_poly.pdbx_strand_id
1 'polypeptide(L)'
;MNLCYCDESGTGDEPIAVMTGIVVDASRMHVTKKHWDEFLAYLSDKTGRQITELHTRNFYAGNDAFRGIPGHDRAWIMSSIFKWLVDRKHHVVYSSVLKNAYYSAYTAGYIPDELNTLWRFLGFHLILSMQKYCQGDSGVKGHTIFVFDNEERERMRFTDIIERPPSWSDAYYKRGKKQDHLDQIVDVPYFGDSREVGLIQLADVTSFV
;
A
#
# COMPACT_ATOMS: atom_id res chain seq x y z
N MET A 1 -3.97 14.45 9.57
CA MET A 1 -2.76 13.79 9.06
C MET A 1 -3.01 12.31 8.96
N ASN A 2 -2.51 11.68 7.90
CA ASN A 2 -2.69 10.29 7.60
C ASN A 2 -1.34 9.56 7.58
N LEU A 3 -1.37 8.27 7.87
CA LEU A 3 -0.32 7.31 7.54
C LEU A 3 -0.87 6.37 6.46
N CYS A 4 -0.10 6.14 5.40
CA CYS A 4 -0.48 5.26 4.29
C CYS A 4 0.50 4.10 4.20
N TYR A 5 0.08 2.91 4.65
CA TYR A 5 0.89 1.68 4.60
C TYR A 5 0.69 0.99 3.27
N CYS A 6 1.76 0.77 2.51
CA CYS A 6 1.69 0.39 1.12
C CYS A 6 2.41 -0.93 0.85
N ASP A 7 1.81 -1.75 0.00
CA ASP A 7 2.39 -2.99 -0.49
C ASP A 7 1.81 -3.33 -1.88
N GLU A 8 2.52 -4.16 -2.63
CA GLU A 8 2.17 -4.57 -3.98
C GLU A 8 1.87 -6.05 -4.13
N SER A 9 1.19 -6.39 -5.22
CA SER A 9 0.96 -7.77 -5.64
C SER A 9 0.90 -7.85 -7.17
N GLY A 10 1.05 -9.07 -7.70
CA GLY A 10 1.02 -9.34 -9.14
C GLY A 10 2.27 -8.90 -9.91
N THR A 11 3.40 -8.74 -9.21
CA THR A 11 4.71 -8.42 -9.80
C THR A 11 5.39 -9.62 -10.48
N GLY A 12 4.84 -10.83 -10.34
CA GLY A 12 5.31 -12.07 -10.96
C GLY A 12 4.84 -12.25 -12.42
N ASP A 13 4.17 -13.37 -12.72
CA ASP A 13 3.66 -13.68 -14.08
C ASP A 13 2.18 -13.32 -14.27
N GLU A 14 1.51 -12.83 -13.23
CA GLU A 14 0.07 -12.49 -13.25
C GLU A 14 -0.23 -11.35 -14.24
N PRO A 15 -1.36 -11.27 -14.96
CA PRO A 15 -1.54 -10.25 -16.00
C PRO A 15 -1.67 -8.81 -15.49
N ILE A 16 -2.01 -8.65 -14.21
CA ILE A 16 -2.27 -7.37 -13.54
C ILE A 16 -1.30 -7.25 -12.37
N ALA A 17 -0.69 -6.09 -12.23
CA ALA A 17 -0.01 -5.69 -10.99
C ALA A 17 -0.81 -4.59 -10.31
N VAL A 18 -0.79 -4.60 -8.99
CA VAL A 18 -1.51 -3.65 -8.13
C VAL A 18 -0.63 -3.25 -6.97
N MET A 19 -0.72 -1.99 -6.57
CA MET A 19 -0.20 -1.52 -5.31
C MET A 19 -1.33 -0.88 -4.53
N THR A 20 -1.45 -1.23 -3.26
CA THR A 20 -2.50 -0.72 -2.38
C THR A 20 -1.91 -0.02 -1.18
N GLY A 21 -2.66 0.93 -0.62
CA GLY A 21 -2.29 1.72 0.52
C GLY A 21 -3.43 1.73 1.54
N ILE A 22 -3.16 1.31 2.77
CA ILE A 22 -4.09 1.42 3.90
C ILE A 22 -3.89 2.78 4.57
N VAL A 23 -4.86 3.66 4.41
CA VAL A 23 -4.84 5.03 4.93
C VAL A 23 -5.49 5.05 6.31
N VAL A 24 -4.67 5.41 7.30
CA VAL A 24 -5.04 5.46 8.72
C VAL A 24 -4.85 6.86 9.26
N ASP A 25 -5.80 7.30 10.08
CA ASP A 25 -5.67 8.54 10.85
C ASP A 25 -4.59 8.40 11.92
N ALA A 26 -3.57 9.26 11.86
CA ALA A 26 -2.43 9.23 12.76
C ALA A 26 -2.83 9.31 14.25
N SER A 27 -3.95 9.99 14.58
CA SER A 27 -4.43 10.13 15.96
C SER A 27 -4.92 8.81 16.57
N ARG A 28 -5.31 7.83 15.74
CA ARG A 28 -5.89 6.55 16.17
C ARG A 28 -4.88 5.38 16.12
N MET A 29 -3.63 5.66 15.77
CA MET A 29 -2.62 4.65 15.47
C MET A 29 -2.31 3.68 16.61
N HIS A 30 -2.24 4.16 17.85
CA HIS A 30 -1.96 3.31 19.00
C HIS A 30 -3.05 2.23 19.19
N VAL A 31 -4.31 2.60 18.98
CA VAL A 31 -5.46 1.68 19.05
C VAL A 31 -5.44 0.72 17.88
N THR A 32 -5.15 1.22 16.67
CA THR A 32 -5.08 0.40 15.45
C THR A 32 -4.05 -0.71 15.59
N LYS A 33 -2.83 -0.38 16.04
CA LYS A 33 -1.75 -1.36 16.24
C LYS A 33 -2.13 -2.42 17.28
N LYS A 34 -2.55 -1.99 18.47
CA LYS A 34 -2.97 -2.90 19.54
C LYS A 34 -4.04 -3.90 19.07
N HIS A 35 -5.05 -3.41 18.35
CA HIS A 35 -6.13 -4.27 17.87
C HIS A 35 -5.70 -5.21 16.73
N TRP A 36 -4.67 -4.85 15.96
CA TRP A 36 -4.09 -5.74 14.96
C TRP A 36 -3.31 -6.87 15.64
N ASP A 37 -2.51 -6.54 16.66
CA ASP A 37 -1.78 -7.53 17.46
C ASP A 37 -2.75 -8.51 18.16
N GLU A 38 -3.87 -8.01 18.70
CA GLU A 38 -4.94 -8.85 19.26
C GLU A 38 -5.57 -9.77 18.22
N PHE A 39 -5.71 -9.31 16.97
CA PHE A 39 -6.20 -10.14 15.88
C PHE A 39 -5.21 -11.25 15.50
N LEU A 40 -3.91 -10.94 15.41
CA LEU A 40 -2.85 -11.94 15.17
C LEU A 40 -2.77 -12.97 16.32
N ALA A 41 -2.94 -12.53 17.56
CA ALA A 41 -3.00 -13.42 18.72
C ALA A 41 -4.23 -14.34 18.65
N TYR A 42 -5.40 -13.82 18.27
CA TYR A 42 -6.60 -14.62 18.04
C TYR A 42 -6.39 -15.66 16.92
N LEU A 43 -5.74 -15.30 15.82
CA LEU A 43 -5.38 -16.25 14.77
C LEU A 43 -4.41 -17.33 15.28
N SER A 44 -3.44 -16.94 16.11
CA SER A 44 -2.48 -17.88 16.68
C SER A 44 -3.16 -18.94 17.54
N ASP A 45 -4.09 -18.51 18.40
CA ASP A 45 -4.90 -19.41 19.24
C ASP A 45 -5.74 -20.38 18.40
N LYS A 46 -6.43 -19.86 17.37
CA LYS A 46 -7.26 -20.67 16.47
C LYS A 46 -6.48 -21.72 15.68
N THR A 47 -5.23 -21.44 15.33
CA THR A 47 -4.40 -22.32 14.51
C THR A 47 -3.50 -23.24 15.32
N GLY A 48 -3.39 -23.01 16.64
CA GLY A 48 -2.44 -23.71 17.52
C GLY A 48 -0.98 -23.45 17.16
N ARG A 49 -0.71 -22.37 16.41
CA ARG A 49 0.63 -22.00 15.91
C ARG A 49 0.84 -20.52 16.13
N GLN A 50 2.08 -20.12 16.41
CA GLN A 50 2.41 -18.71 16.54
C GLN A 50 2.39 -18.04 15.17
N ILE A 51 1.50 -17.06 14.99
CA ILE A 51 1.40 -16.22 13.79
C ILE A 51 1.93 -14.83 14.18
N THR A 52 3.15 -14.53 13.78
CA THR A 52 3.78 -13.21 13.96
C THR A 52 3.63 -12.31 12.74
N GLU A 53 3.30 -12.90 11.59
CA GLU A 53 3.26 -12.24 10.29
C GLU A 53 2.27 -12.95 9.37
N LEU A 54 1.43 -12.17 8.68
CA LEU A 54 0.46 -12.67 7.70
C LEU A 54 0.96 -12.39 6.28
N HIS A 55 1.60 -13.38 5.67
CA HIS A 55 1.87 -13.37 4.22
C HIS A 55 0.67 -13.93 3.46
N THR A 56 -0.03 -13.08 2.73
CA THR A 56 -1.34 -13.38 2.14
C THR A 56 -1.27 -14.50 1.12
N ARG A 57 -0.23 -14.54 0.29
CA ARG A 57 0.00 -15.64 -0.66
C ARG A 57 0.06 -17.00 0.04
N ASN A 58 0.79 -17.09 1.14
CA ASN A 58 0.94 -18.33 1.92
C ASN A 58 -0.34 -18.66 2.67
N PHE A 59 -0.98 -17.65 3.24
CA PHE A 59 -2.26 -17.79 3.91
C PHE A 59 -3.33 -18.32 2.95
N TYR A 60 -3.57 -17.65 1.84
CA TYR A 60 -4.59 -18.01 0.86
C TYR A 60 -4.41 -19.45 0.34
N ALA A 61 -3.18 -19.81 -0.03
CA ALA A 61 -2.83 -21.15 -0.50
C ALA A 61 -2.90 -22.24 0.61
N GLY A 62 -2.85 -21.85 1.89
CA GLY A 62 -2.77 -22.79 3.01
C GLY A 62 -1.37 -23.39 3.19
N ASN A 63 -0.33 -22.62 2.87
CA ASN A 63 1.07 -23.02 2.99
C ASN A 63 1.66 -22.69 4.37
N ASP A 64 2.85 -23.21 4.65
CA ASP A 64 3.65 -22.95 5.85
C ASP A 64 2.87 -23.04 7.18
N ALA A 65 2.89 -21.96 7.96
CA ALA A 65 2.19 -21.84 9.24
C ALA A 65 0.68 -22.05 9.10
N PHE A 66 0.12 -21.90 7.90
CA PHE A 66 -1.31 -22.01 7.61
C PHE A 66 -1.73 -23.40 7.09
N ARG A 67 -0.79 -24.36 6.98
CA ARG A 67 -1.11 -25.75 6.64
C ARG A 67 -2.07 -26.36 7.67
N GLY A 68 -3.20 -26.85 7.18
CA GLY A 68 -4.23 -27.50 7.99
C GLY A 68 -5.42 -26.62 8.32
N ILE A 69 -5.38 -25.31 8.02
CA ILE A 69 -6.56 -24.44 8.14
C ILE A 69 -7.50 -24.74 6.95
N PRO A 70 -8.74 -25.18 7.17
CA PRO A 70 -9.71 -25.41 6.09
C PRO A 70 -9.97 -24.15 5.24
N GLY A 71 -10.27 -24.33 3.96
CA GLY A 71 -10.51 -23.19 3.04
C GLY A 71 -11.64 -22.26 3.49
N HIS A 72 -12.70 -22.79 4.11
CA HIS A 72 -13.80 -21.98 4.64
C HIS A 72 -13.36 -21.08 5.80
N ASP A 73 -12.51 -21.59 6.70
CA ASP A 73 -11.94 -20.80 7.79
C ASP A 73 -11.03 -19.70 7.26
N ARG A 74 -10.22 -20.00 6.24
CA ARG A 74 -9.38 -18.97 5.59
C ARG A 74 -10.22 -17.86 4.94
N ALA A 75 -11.31 -18.22 4.27
CA ALA A 75 -12.25 -17.24 3.71
C ALA A 75 -12.95 -16.40 4.79
N TRP A 76 -13.31 -17.02 5.92
CA TRP A 76 -13.91 -16.32 7.05
C TRP A 76 -12.93 -15.35 7.73
N ILE A 77 -11.67 -15.77 7.92
CA ILE A 77 -10.58 -14.92 8.42
C ILE A 77 -10.38 -13.73 7.47
N MET A 78 -10.30 -13.98 6.17
CA MET A 78 -10.20 -12.92 5.17
C MET A 78 -11.34 -11.91 5.28
N SER A 79 -12.57 -12.40 5.35
CA SER A 79 -13.77 -11.56 5.51
C SER A 79 -13.71 -10.73 6.81
N SER A 80 -13.15 -11.31 7.88
CA SER A 80 -12.98 -10.64 9.17
C SER A 80 -11.97 -9.50 9.10
N ILE A 81 -10.89 -9.64 8.30
CA ILE A 81 -9.91 -8.57 8.07
C ILE A 81 -10.58 -7.39 7.33
N PHE A 82 -11.33 -7.64 6.27
CA PHE A 82 -12.07 -6.58 5.57
C PHE A 82 -13.11 -5.91 6.45
N LYS A 83 -13.84 -6.69 7.26
CA LYS A 83 -14.77 -6.13 8.26
C LYS A 83 -14.03 -5.24 9.26
N TRP A 84 -12.87 -5.67 9.75
CA TRP A 84 -12.04 -4.90 10.68
C TRP A 84 -11.59 -3.55 10.10
N LEU A 85 -11.24 -3.52 8.81
CA LEU A 85 -10.88 -2.29 8.07
C LEU A 85 -12.07 -1.32 8.01
N VAL A 86 -13.25 -1.83 7.64
CA VAL A 86 -14.48 -1.04 7.52
C VAL A 86 -14.91 -0.48 8.88
N ASP A 87 -14.95 -1.32 9.91
CA ASP A 87 -15.40 -0.92 11.26
C ASP A 87 -14.52 0.20 11.85
N ARG A 88 -13.25 0.28 11.45
CA ARG A 88 -12.30 1.34 11.86
C ARG A 88 -12.30 2.56 10.96
N LYS A 89 -13.06 2.53 9.85
CA LYS A 89 -13.07 3.59 8.84
C LYS A 89 -11.67 3.84 8.29
N HIS A 90 -10.92 2.77 8.06
CA HIS A 90 -9.70 2.87 7.27
C HIS A 90 -10.09 3.04 5.80
N HIS A 91 -9.32 3.85 5.08
CA HIS A 91 -9.51 4.01 3.64
C HIS A 91 -8.47 3.18 2.90
N VAL A 92 -8.81 2.76 1.69
CA VAL A 92 -7.90 2.08 0.78
C VAL A 92 -7.67 3.00 -0.41
N VAL A 93 -6.41 3.25 -0.73
CA VAL A 93 -5.99 3.83 -2.01
C VAL A 93 -5.31 2.73 -2.81
N TYR A 94 -5.44 2.73 -4.13
CA TYR A 94 -4.76 1.74 -4.96
C TYR A 94 -4.38 2.31 -6.31
N SER A 95 -3.42 1.65 -6.94
CA SER A 95 -3.05 1.81 -8.34
C SER A 95 -2.95 0.41 -8.95
N SER A 96 -3.37 0.25 -10.20
CA SER A 96 -3.25 -1.03 -10.89
C SER A 96 -2.95 -0.83 -12.37
N VAL A 97 -2.33 -1.84 -12.98
CA VAL A 97 -1.96 -1.78 -14.39
C VAL A 97 -1.99 -3.16 -15.04
N LEU A 98 -2.45 -3.21 -16.29
CA LEU A 98 -2.28 -4.36 -17.17
C LEU A 98 -0.81 -4.42 -17.62
N LYS A 99 -0.07 -5.46 -17.22
CA LYS A 99 1.38 -5.52 -17.46
C LYS A 99 1.74 -5.48 -18.94
N ASN A 100 0.95 -6.16 -19.78
CA ASN A 100 1.18 -6.13 -21.23
C ASN A 100 1.05 -4.71 -21.81
N ALA A 101 0.10 -3.91 -21.31
CA ALA A 101 -0.06 -2.53 -21.76
C ALA A 101 1.09 -1.65 -21.27
N TYR A 102 1.50 -1.81 -20.01
CA TYR A 102 2.65 -1.12 -19.44
C TYR A 102 3.93 -1.42 -20.23
N TYR A 103 4.27 -2.69 -20.43
CA TYR A 103 5.50 -3.06 -21.14
C TYR A 103 5.46 -2.67 -22.61
N SER A 104 4.30 -2.73 -23.27
CA SER A 104 4.14 -2.23 -24.64
C SER A 104 4.41 -0.72 -24.72
N ALA A 105 3.87 0.06 -23.77
CA ALA A 105 4.11 1.50 -23.68
C ALA A 105 5.57 1.83 -23.32
N TYR A 106 6.18 1.03 -22.44
CA TYR A 106 7.58 1.18 -22.05
C TYR A 106 8.52 0.94 -23.24
N THR A 107 8.34 -0.16 -23.97
CA THR A 107 9.12 -0.45 -25.18
C THR A 107 8.93 0.60 -26.28
N ALA A 108 7.74 1.20 -26.37
CA ALA A 108 7.47 2.30 -27.30
C ALA A 108 8.04 3.66 -26.86
N GLY A 109 8.63 3.76 -25.65
CA GLY A 109 9.20 5.00 -25.12
C GLY A 109 8.15 5.98 -24.57
N TYR A 110 6.94 5.51 -24.26
CA TYR A 110 5.88 6.35 -23.69
C TYR A 110 5.89 6.42 -22.17
N ILE A 111 6.61 5.51 -21.51
CA ILE A 111 6.80 5.54 -20.05
C ILE A 111 8.06 6.38 -19.75
N PRO A 112 7.95 7.46 -18.97
CA PRO A 112 9.10 8.27 -18.57
C PRO A 112 10.14 7.46 -17.78
N ASP A 113 11.41 7.85 -17.87
CA ASP A 113 12.53 7.14 -17.22
C ASP A 113 12.36 7.05 -15.70
N GLU A 114 11.78 8.06 -15.07
CA GLU A 114 11.47 8.05 -13.65
C GLU A 114 10.49 6.93 -13.28
N LEU A 115 9.60 6.51 -14.19
CA LEU A 115 8.61 5.45 -13.97
C LEU A 115 8.96 4.12 -14.68
N ASN A 116 10.21 3.92 -15.07
CA ASN A 116 10.60 2.76 -15.89
C ASN A 116 10.59 1.40 -15.18
N THR A 117 10.26 1.33 -13.90
CA THR A 117 9.92 0.08 -13.22
C THR A 117 8.43 0.03 -12.91
N LEU A 118 7.86 -1.18 -12.99
CA LEU A 118 6.47 -1.42 -12.67
C LEU A 118 6.12 -0.94 -11.25
N TRP A 119 7.03 -1.15 -10.30
CA TRP A 119 6.90 -0.71 -8.92
C TRP A 119 6.84 0.82 -8.82
N ARG A 120 7.78 1.56 -9.43
CA ARG A 120 7.76 3.04 -9.42
C ARG A 120 6.53 3.60 -10.12
N PHE A 121 6.11 2.97 -11.21
CA PHE A 121 4.88 3.33 -11.90
C PHE A 121 3.68 3.24 -10.95
N LEU A 122 3.50 2.10 -10.26
CA LEU A 122 2.40 1.90 -9.31
C LEU A 122 2.50 2.85 -8.11
N GLY A 123 3.65 2.85 -7.44
CA GLY A 123 3.88 3.68 -6.24
C GLY A 123 3.64 5.16 -6.50
N PHE A 124 4.12 5.69 -7.63
CA PHE A 124 3.94 7.10 -7.91
C PHE A 124 2.47 7.42 -8.24
N HIS A 125 1.75 6.56 -8.96
CA HIS A 125 0.32 6.75 -9.18
C HIS A 125 -0.50 6.68 -7.89
N LEU A 126 -0.07 5.89 -6.91
CA LEU A 126 -0.67 5.84 -5.58
C LEU A 126 -0.45 7.16 -4.82
N ILE A 127 0.77 7.71 -4.85
CA ILE A 127 1.10 9.05 -4.31
C ILE A 127 0.23 10.13 -4.96
N LEU A 128 0.13 10.14 -6.30
CA LEU A 128 -0.67 11.12 -7.04
C LEU A 128 -2.16 11.01 -6.73
N SER A 129 -2.66 9.80 -6.49
CA SER A 129 -4.05 9.57 -6.10
C SER A 129 -4.35 10.17 -4.73
N MET A 130 -3.46 9.97 -3.75
CA MET A 130 -3.59 10.58 -2.43
C MET A 130 -3.45 12.10 -2.45
N GLN A 131 -2.46 12.63 -3.19
CA GLN A 131 -2.32 14.06 -3.41
C GLN A 131 -3.63 14.66 -3.93
N LYS A 132 -4.19 14.08 -4.99
CA LYS A 132 -5.45 14.54 -5.60
C LYS A 132 -6.64 14.46 -4.65
N TYR A 133 -6.72 13.41 -3.84
CA TYR A 133 -7.81 13.23 -2.88
C TYR A 133 -7.73 14.27 -1.75
N CYS A 134 -6.52 14.55 -1.25
CA CYS A 134 -6.30 15.41 -0.10
C CYS A 134 -6.06 16.89 -0.45
N GLN A 135 -5.87 17.26 -1.73
CA GLN A 135 -5.51 18.63 -2.11
C GLN A 135 -6.51 19.73 -1.71
N GLY A 136 -7.75 19.35 -1.40
CA GLY A 136 -8.78 20.28 -0.91
C GLY A 136 -8.76 20.47 0.61
N ASP A 137 -7.97 19.69 1.33
CA ASP A 137 -7.83 19.80 2.77
C ASP A 137 -6.87 20.93 3.16
N SER A 138 -7.18 21.58 4.28
CA SER A 138 -6.39 22.71 4.80
C SER A 138 -5.67 22.34 6.09
N GLY A 139 -4.54 23.00 6.36
CA GLY A 139 -3.73 22.74 7.55
C GLY A 139 -3.10 21.35 7.49
N VAL A 140 -3.04 20.63 8.62
CA VAL A 140 -2.44 19.28 8.68
C VAL A 140 -3.40 18.15 8.29
N LYS A 141 -4.62 18.50 7.85
CA LYS A 141 -5.58 17.53 7.33
C LYS A 141 -5.17 17.17 5.91
N GLY A 142 -5.33 15.91 5.51
CA GLY A 142 -4.90 15.45 4.18
C GLY A 142 -3.41 15.12 4.06
N HIS A 143 -2.55 15.83 4.80
CA HIS A 143 -1.12 15.53 4.88
C HIS A 143 -0.87 14.06 5.21
N THR A 144 -0.13 13.37 4.35
CA THR A 144 0.05 11.92 4.39
C THR A 144 1.53 11.55 4.39
N ILE A 145 1.92 10.71 5.35
CA ILE A 145 3.22 10.03 5.36
C ILE A 145 3.02 8.64 4.75
N PHE A 146 3.88 8.26 3.82
CA PHE A 146 3.85 6.94 3.20
C PHE A 146 4.85 6.01 3.86
N VAL A 147 4.43 4.75 4.06
CA VAL A 147 5.25 3.67 4.59
C VAL A 147 5.11 2.50 3.62
N PHE A 148 6.17 2.21 2.86
CA PHE A 148 6.21 1.08 1.94
C PHE A 148 6.89 -0.14 2.59
N ASP A 149 6.57 -1.34 2.12
CA ASP A 149 7.38 -2.53 2.41
C ASP A 149 8.82 -2.34 1.88
N ASN A 150 9.75 -3.12 2.41
CA ASN A 150 11.19 -2.92 2.21
C ASN A 150 11.69 -3.29 0.80
N GLU A 151 11.31 -2.51 -0.21
CA GLU A 151 11.82 -2.59 -1.57
C GLU A 151 13.11 -1.75 -1.72
N GLU A 152 14.20 -2.24 -1.14
CA GLU A 152 15.48 -1.52 -1.07
C GLU A 152 16.01 -1.08 -2.45
N ARG A 153 15.69 -1.82 -3.51
CA ARG A 153 16.15 -1.53 -4.88
C ARG A 153 15.54 -0.25 -5.44
N GLU A 154 14.30 0.05 -5.09
CA GLU A 154 13.57 1.19 -5.63
C GLU A 154 13.68 2.43 -4.73
N ARG A 155 13.99 2.24 -3.44
CA ARG A 155 13.99 3.30 -2.41
C ARG A 155 14.65 4.62 -2.85
N MET A 156 15.91 4.60 -3.25
CA MET A 156 16.63 5.85 -3.59
C MET A 156 15.98 6.56 -4.78
N ARG A 157 15.69 5.81 -5.86
CA ARG A 157 15.11 6.38 -7.08
C ARG A 157 13.69 6.86 -6.88
N PHE A 158 12.91 6.18 -6.03
CA PHE A 158 11.55 6.59 -5.73
C PHE A 158 11.50 7.84 -4.85
N THR A 159 12.42 7.94 -3.90
CA THR A 159 12.64 9.15 -3.08
C THR A 159 12.92 10.37 -3.98
N ASP A 160 13.79 10.22 -4.97
CA ASP A 160 14.12 11.29 -5.92
C ASP A 160 12.89 11.82 -6.67
N ILE A 161 11.95 10.95 -7.04
CA ILE A 161 10.72 11.32 -7.77
C ILE A 161 9.79 12.15 -6.89
N ILE A 162 9.82 11.96 -5.57
CA ILE A 162 8.95 12.69 -4.65
C ILE A 162 9.59 14.02 -4.24
N GLU A 163 10.91 14.05 -4.04
CA GLU A 163 11.65 15.30 -3.80
C GLU A 163 11.64 16.22 -5.02
N ARG A 164 11.72 15.65 -6.22
CA ARG A 164 11.79 16.37 -7.50
C ARG A 164 10.70 15.86 -8.44
N PRO A 165 9.42 16.13 -8.14
CA PRO A 165 8.31 15.58 -8.90
C PRO A 165 8.32 16.11 -10.32
N PRO A 166 8.14 15.22 -11.32
CA PRO A 166 8.16 15.63 -12.70
C PRO A 166 6.96 16.54 -13.00
N SER A 167 7.16 17.56 -13.83
CA SER A 167 6.15 18.59 -14.09
C SER A 167 4.83 18.05 -14.65
N TRP A 168 4.87 16.93 -15.38
CA TRP A 168 3.67 16.28 -15.90
C TRP A 168 2.75 15.77 -14.78
N SER A 169 3.28 15.49 -13.59
CA SER A 169 2.51 14.99 -12.45
C SER A 169 1.44 15.99 -11.99
N ASP A 170 1.69 17.29 -12.16
CA ASP A 170 0.74 18.37 -11.84
C ASP A 170 -0.57 18.26 -12.61
N ALA A 171 -0.51 17.74 -13.84
CA ALA A 171 -1.70 17.56 -14.67
C ALA A 171 -2.63 16.48 -14.10
N TYR A 172 -2.08 15.49 -13.39
CA TYR A 172 -2.85 14.38 -12.81
C TYR A 172 -3.86 14.86 -11.76
N TYR A 173 -3.40 15.74 -10.87
CA TYR A 173 -4.19 16.29 -9.76
C TYR A 173 -4.71 17.71 -10.02
N LYS A 174 -4.36 18.29 -11.19
CA LYS A 174 -4.75 19.64 -11.62
C LYS A 174 -4.26 20.70 -10.62
N ARG A 175 -2.95 20.71 -10.38
CA ARG A 175 -2.30 21.61 -9.41
C ARG A 175 -2.78 23.05 -9.55
N GLY A 176 -3.15 23.66 -8.43
CA GLY A 176 -3.50 25.07 -8.37
C GLY A 176 -2.28 25.97 -8.63
N LYS A 177 -2.49 27.17 -9.20
CA LYS A 177 -1.38 28.10 -9.51
C LYS A 177 -0.51 28.50 -8.31
N LYS A 178 -1.06 28.43 -7.09
CA LYS A 178 -0.40 28.78 -5.83
C LYS A 178 -0.10 27.56 -4.96
N GLN A 179 -0.38 26.36 -5.46
CA GLN A 179 -0.18 25.11 -4.76
C GLN A 179 1.22 24.60 -5.07
N ASP A 180 1.97 24.17 -4.06
CA ASP A 180 3.27 23.54 -4.28
C ASP A 180 3.09 22.11 -4.82
N HIS A 181 4.16 21.56 -5.40
CA HIS A 181 4.11 20.19 -5.93
C HIS A 181 4.00 19.20 -4.79
N LEU A 182 3.08 18.23 -4.91
CA LEU A 182 2.89 17.17 -3.91
C LEU A 182 2.73 17.70 -2.47
N ASP A 183 2.08 18.85 -2.30
CA ASP A 183 1.99 19.55 -1.01
C ASP A 183 1.18 18.82 0.09
N GLN A 184 0.52 17.71 -0.23
CA GLN A 184 -0.13 16.82 0.75
C GLN A 184 0.75 15.64 1.16
N ILE A 185 1.92 15.48 0.53
CA ILE A 185 2.86 14.40 0.83
C ILE A 185 3.89 14.96 1.82
N VAL A 186 4.00 14.31 2.97
CA VAL A 186 4.90 14.76 4.03
C VAL A 186 6.27 14.13 3.80
N ASP A 187 7.23 14.98 3.43
CA ASP A 187 8.64 14.58 3.22
C ASP A 187 8.74 13.41 2.21
N VAL A 188 9.72 12.54 2.40
CA VAL A 188 9.92 11.33 1.60
C VAL A 188 9.29 10.09 2.26
N PRO A 189 8.94 9.05 1.47
CA PRO A 189 8.40 7.83 2.04
C PRO A 189 9.38 7.10 2.96
N TYR A 190 8.82 6.50 4.01
CA TYR A 190 9.52 5.55 4.84
C TYR A 190 9.41 4.13 4.24
N PHE A 191 10.45 3.33 4.44
CA PHE A 191 10.51 1.93 4.04
C PHE A 191 10.79 1.11 5.29
N GLY A 192 9.96 0.12 5.59
CA GLY A 192 10.05 -0.64 6.83
C GLY A 192 9.73 -2.11 6.63
N ASP A 193 10.28 -2.95 7.51
CA ASP A 193 10.00 -4.38 7.54
C ASP A 193 8.57 -4.62 8.08
N SER A 194 7.77 -5.38 7.35
CA SER A 194 6.39 -5.72 7.70
C SER A 194 6.25 -6.51 9.03
N ARG A 195 7.35 -7.08 9.55
CA ARG A 195 7.42 -7.64 10.92
C ARG A 195 7.38 -6.58 12.01
N GLU A 196 7.94 -5.41 11.72
CA GLU A 196 7.97 -4.27 12.65
C GLU A 196 6.77 -3.33 12.42
N VAL A 197 6.20 -3.39 11.21
CA VAL A 197 5.10 -2.53 10.76
C VAL A 197 3.90 -3.38 10.31
N GLY A 198 3.16 -3.92 11.28
CA GLY A 198 2.08 -4.89 11.02
C GLY A 198 0.95 -4.42 10.08
N LEU A 199 0.77 -3.10 9.87
CA LEU A 199 -0.23 -2.59 8.92
C LEU A 199 0.21 -2.70 7.45
N ILE A 200 1.49 -2.95 7.17
CA ILE A 200 1.94 -3.35 5.82
C ILE A 200 1.30 -4.69 5.44
N GLN A 201 1.16 -5.61 6.39
CA GLN A 201 0.49 -6.91 6.16
C GLN A 201 -0.99 -6.74 5.76
N LEU A 202 -1.65 -5.65 6.16
CA LEU A 202 -2.99 -5.34 5.67
C LEU A 202 -2.97 -4.86 4.22
N ALA A 203 -1.94 -4.12 3.82
CA ALA A 203 -1.75 -3.70 2.44
C ALA A 203 -1.46 -4.92 1.54
N ASP A 204 -0.64 -5.88 2.00
CA ASP A 204 -0.44 -7.18 1.32
C ASP A 204 -1.77 -7.90 1.10
N VAL A 205 -2.58 -7.98 2.16
CA VAL A 205 -3.90 -8.60 2.10
C VAL A 205 -4.81 -7.92 1.05
N THR A 206 -4.84 -6.58 1.04
CA THR A 206 -5.69 -5.84 0.10
C THR A 206 -5.15 -5.79 -1.32
N SER A 207 -3.84 -5.89 -1.51
CA SER A 207 -3.24 -5.96 -2.86
C SER A 207 -3.43 -7.33 -3.49
N PHE A 208 -3.52 -8.39 -2.67
CA PHE A 208 -3.69 -9.75 -3.17
C PHE A 208 -5.11 -10.08 -3.66
N VAL A 209 -6.15 -9.54 -2.99
CA VAL A 209 -7.58 -9.85 -3.23
C VAL A 209 -8.19 -8.98 -4.31
#